data_AF-A0A1I0PAU0-F1
#
_entry.id   AF-A0A1I0PAU0-F1
#
_cell.length_a   1.000
_cell.length_b   1.000
_cell.length_c   1.000
_cell.angle_alpha   90.00
_cell.angle_beta   90.00
_cell.angle_gamma   90.00
#
_symmetry.space_group_name_H-M   'P 1'
#
loop_
_entity.id
_entity.type
_entity.pdbx_description
1 polymer ?
#
loop_
_entity_poly.entity_id
_entity_poly.type
_entity_poly.pdbx_seq_one_letter_code
_entity_poly.pdbx_strand_id
1 'polypeptide(L)'
;MDAAALVRRYYDALDEHDYDALEAVLAPEFVQHRPDRTFEDRESFVRFMREERPNPDTRHELEDVIAGDDRAAARGRVVEAGERDDGDGTVLFEFADFFDLADGRLARLETYSR
;
A
#
# COMPACT_ATOMS: atom_id res chain seq x y z
N MET A 1 12.88 5.08 10.80
CA MET A 1 11.97 5.83 9.92
C MET A 1 10.76 6.17 10.78
N ASP A 2 10.20 7.38 10.70
CA ASP A 2 8.92 7.63 11.36
C ASP A 2 7.78 6.90 10.62
N ALA A 3 6.63 6.74 11.27
CA ALA A 3 5.52 5.95 10.73
C ALA A 3 4.97 6.53 9.41
N ALA A 4 4.96 7.85 9.25
CA ALA A 4 4.49 8.49 8.02
C ALA A 4 5.44 8.23 6.84
N ALA A 5 6.75 8.28 7.08
CA ALA A 5 7.75 7.93 6.07
C ALA A 5 7.72 6.44 5.72
N LEU A 6 7.44 5.56 6.69
CA LEU A 6 7.28 4.12 6.43
C LEU A 6 6.07 3.83 5.54
N VAL A 7 4.93 4.48 5.80
CA VAL A 7 3.72 4.37 4.97
C VAL A 7 3.98 4.88 3.56
N ARG A 8 4.63 6.03 3.39
CA ARG A 8 4.99 6.54 2.05
C ARG A 8 5.89 5.56 1.30
N ARG A 9 6.93 5.04 1.97
CA ARG A 9 7.84 4.06 1.37
C ARG A 9 7.12 2.77 0.95
N TYR A 10 6.08 2.36 1.68
CA TYR A 10 5.22 1.23 1.29
C TYR A 10 4.52 1.49 -0.05
N TYR A 11 3.88 2.65 -0.23
CA TYR A 11 3.23 2.98 -1.50
C TYR A 11 4.22 3.20 -2.65
N ASP A 12 5.33 3.90 -2.39
CA ASP A 12 6.39 4.09 -3.40
C ASP A 12 6.89 2.74 -3.92
N ALA A 13 7.14 1.78 -3.02
CA ALA A 13 7.58 0.44 -3.40
C ALA A 13 6.52 -0.33 -4.22
N LEU A 14 5.23 -0.12 -3.94
CA LEU A 14 4.14 -0.71 -4.73
C LEU A 14 3.99 -0.11 -6.13
N ASP A 15 4.23 1.19 -6.25
CA ASP A 15 4.08 1.94 -7.50
C ASP A 15 5.30 1.81 -8.41
N GLU A 16 6.50 1.66 -7.82
CA GLU A 16 7.76 1.41 -8.54
C GLU A 16 8.01 -0.08 -8.82
N HIS A 17 7.12 -0.96 -8.38
CA HIS A 17 7.28 -2.43 -8.42
C HIS A 17 8.59 -2.91 -7.74
N ASP A 18 9.07 -2.18 -6.73
CA ASP A 18 10.25 -2.51 -5.92
C ASP A 18 9.86 -3.45 -4.78
N TYR A 19 9.67 -4.72 -5.11
CA TYR A 19 9.20 -5.73 -4.16
C TYR A 19 10.21 -6.07 -3.07
N ASP A 20 11.50 -5.84 -3.31
CA ASP A 20 12.53 -6.06 -2.28
C ASP A 20 12.44 -4.95 -1.23
N ALA A 21 12.19 -3.70 -1.64
CA ALA A 21 11.88 -2.62 -0.71
C ALA A 21 10.53 -2.79 -0.01
N LEU A 22 9.52 -3.30 -0.73
CA LEU A 22 8.23 -3.65 -0.14
C LEU A 22 8.45 -4.67 0.99
N GLU A 23 9.16 -5.76 0.73
CA GLU A 23 9.42 -6.78 1.75
C GLU A 23 10.19 -6.24 2.96
N ALA A 24 11.10 -5.28 2.75
CA ALA A 24 11.91 -4.68 3.82
C ALA A 24 11.10 -3.81 4.81
N VAL A 25 10.01 -3.17 4.34
CA VAL A 25 9.14 -2.34 5.20
C VAL A 25 8.08 -3.15 5.96
N LEU A 26 7.83 -4.39 5.53
CA LEU A 26 6.85 -5.29 6.15
C LEU A 26 7.50 -6.14 7.25
N ALA A 27 6.82 -6.26 8.39
CA ALA A 27 7.20 -7.18 9.45
C ALA A 27 7.06 -8.64 8.97
N PRO A 28 7.87 -9.59 9.47
CA PRO A 28 7.74 -11.00 9.11
C PRO A 28 6.34 -11.58 9.35
N GLU A 29 5.64 -11.07 10.37
CA GLU A 29 4.26 -11.43 10.74
C GLU A 29 3.19 -10.59 10.03
N PHE A 30 3.55 -9.85 8.98
CA PHE A 30 2.62 -8.94 8.31
C PHE A 30 1.37 -9.65 7.77
N VAL A 31 0.22 -9.03 8.03
CA VAL A 31 -1.09 -9.43 7.50
C VAL A 31 -1.79 -8.25 6.81
N GLN A 32 -2.56 -8.53 5.77
CA GLN A 32 -3.41 -7.53 5.11
C GLN A 32 -4.86 -7.99 5.04
N HIS A 33 -5.77 -7.11 5.44
CA HIS A 33 -7.21 -7.32 5.36
C HIS A 33 -7.81 -6.24 4.44
N ARG A 34 -8.49 -6.66 3.38
CA ARG A 34 -9.21 -5.76 2.48
C ARG A 34 -10.57 -6.37 2.11
N PRO A 35 -11.54 -5.59 1.61
CA PRO A 35 -12.93 -6.05 1.51
C PRO A 35 -13.10 -7.25 0.56
N ASP A 36 -12.24 -7.35 -0.47
CA ASP A 36 -12.25 -8.42 -1.46
C ASP A 36 -11.36 -9.62 -1.09
N ARG A 37 -10.39 -9.45 -0.18
CA ARG A 37 -9.36 -10.46 0.09
C ARG A 37 -8.64 -10.26 1.42
N THR A 38 -8.17 -11.36 2.00
CA THR A 38 -7.27 -11.35 3.16
C THR A 38 -5.98 -12.10 2.83
N PHE A 39 -4.85 -11.59 3.32
CA PHE A 39 -3.55 -12.24 3.33
C PHE A 39 -3.10 -12.44 4.78
N GLU A 40 -2.93 -13.70 5.19
CA GLU A 40 -2.52 -14.06 6.56
C GLU A 40 -1.00 -14.14 6.73
N ASP A 41 -0.23 -13.88 5.68
CA ASP A 41 1.23 -13.85 5.73
C ASP A 41 1.84 -12.91 4.69
N ARG A 42 3.05 -12.44 5.01
CA ARG A 42 3.83 -11.49 4.19
C ARG A 42 4.19 -12.05 2.82
N GLU A 43 4.59 -13.32 2.74
CA GLU A 43 5.09 -13.92 1.50
C GLU A 43 3.97 -14.01 0.45
N SER A 44 2.78 -14.48 0.87
CA SER A 44 1.59 -14.54 0.04
C SER A 44 1.17 -13.15 -0.45
N PHE A 45 1.25 -12.12 0.40
CA PHE A 45 0.97 -10.74 0.00
C PHE A 45 1.96 -10.25 -1.07
N VAL A 46 3.27 -10.37 -0.82
CA VAL A 46 4.31 -9.89 -1.75
C VAL A 46 4.24 -10.64 -3.08
N ARG A 47 4.07 -11.97 -3.06
CA ARG A 47 3.88 -12.77 -4.28
C ARG A 47 2.68 -12.29 -5.08
N PHE A 48 1.55 -12.06 -4.41
CA PHE A 48 0.34 -11.57 -5.09
C PHE A 48 0.59 -10.21 -5.76
N MET A 49 1.23 -9.27 -5.06
CA MET A 49 1.54 -7.95 -5.62
C MET A 49 2.54 -8.01 -6.79
N ARG A 50 3.40 -9.05 -6.83
CA ARG A 50 4.39 -9.28 -7.89
C ARG A 50 3.81 -9.97 -9.12
N GLU A 51 2.99 -11.00 -8.93
CA GLU A 51 2.69 -11.96 -10.01
C GLU A 51 1.20 -11.95 -10.41
N GLU A 52 0.31 -11.52 -9.52
CA GLU A 52 -1.12 -11.76 -9.65
C GLU A 52 -1.95 -10.47 -9.65
N ARG A 53 -1.30 -9.29 -9.69
CA ARG A 53 -1.96 -7.99 -9.67
C ARG A 53 -2.78 -7.78 -10.96
N PRO A 54 -4.11 -7.61 -10.88
CA PRO A 54 -4.96 -7.48 -12.07
C PRO A 54 -4.61 -6.29 -12.96
N ASN A 55 -4.25 -5.16 -12.34
CA ASN A 55 -3.87 -3.92 -13.03
C ASN A 55 -2.51 -3.47 -12.47
N PRO A 56 -1.38 -3.93 -13.05
CA PRO A 56 -0.05 -3.59 -12.54
C PRO A 56 0.31 -2.12 -12.78
N ASP A 57 -0.25 -1.48 -13.80
CA ASP A 57 0.00 -0.09 -14.19
C ASP A 57 -0.90 0.90 -13.42
N THR A 58 -0.89 0.79 -12.10
CA THR A 58 -1.65 1.66 -11.19
C THR A 58 -0.72 2.38 -10.21
N ARG A 59 -1.07 3.61 -9.84
CA ARG A 59 -0.35 4.41 -8.85
C ARG A 59 -1.27 4.81 -7.70
N HIS A 60 -0.70 5.00 -6.52
CA HIS A 60 -1.39 5.45 -5.33
C HIS A 60 -1.14 6.95 -5.11
N GLU A 61 -2.18 7.76 -5.29
CA GLU A 61 -2.14 9.17 -4.96
C GLU A 61 -2.61 9.37 -3.53
N LEU A 62 -1.68 9.66 -2.62
CA LEU A 62 -1.97 9.91 -1.21
C LEU A 62 -2.46 11.34 -1.02
N GLU A 63 -3.68 11.49 -0.50
CA GLU A 63 -4.22 12.79 -0.10
C GLU A 63 -3.82 13.14 1.33
N ASP A 64 -3.88 12.18 2.25
CA ASP A 64 -3.54 12.36 3.66
C ASP A 64 -2.71 11.18 4.18
N VAL A 65 -1.74 11.48 5.05
CA VAL A 65 -1.05 10.49 5.89
C VAL A 65 -1.01 11.02 7.30
N ILE A 66 -1.68 10.32 8.21
CA ILE A 66 -1.76 10.64 9.65
C ILE A 66 -0.98 9.57 10.39
N ALA A 67 -0.02 9.97 11.22
CA ALA A 67 0.85 9.04 11.93
C ALA A 67 0.86 9.35 13.43
N GLY A 68 0.77 8.29 14.22
CA GLY A 68 1.10 8.27 15.65
C GLY A 68 2.37 7.45 15.89
N ASP A 69 2.54 6.96 17.11
CA ASP A 69 3.74 6.23 17.52
C ASP A 69 3.79 4.80 16.93
N ASP A 70 2.67 4.08 17.01
CA ASP A 70 2.53 2.67 16.62
C ASP A 70 1.46 2.44 15.55
N ARG A 71 0.82 3.51 15.09
CA ARG A 71 -0.26 3.47 14.09
C ARG A 71 -0.12 4.56 13.06
N ALA A 72 -0.58 4.27 11.85
CA ALA A 72 -0.74 5.27 10.82
C ALA A 72 -2.02 5.02 10.03
N ALA A 73 -2.55 6.07 9.41
CA ALA A 73 -3.65 5.99 8.47
C ALA A 73 -3.28 6.77 7.21
N ALA A 74 -3.63 6.22 6.05
CA ALA A 74 -3.51 6.88 4.77
C ALA A 74 -4.87 6.95 4.09
N ARG A 75 -5.12 8.03 3.36
CA ARG A 75 -6.29 8.17 2.50
C ARG A 75 -5.81 8.63 1.14
N GLY A 76 -6.38 8.05 0.09
CA GLY A 76 -5.92 8.34 -1.25
C GLY A 76 -6.81 7.75 -2.33
N ARG A 77 -6.26 7.76 -3.54
CA ARG A 77 -6.90 7.22 -4.73
C ARG A 77 -5.95 6.28 -5.44
N VAL A 78 -6.49 5.22 -6.02
CA VAL A 78 -5.76 4.43 -7.00
C VAL A 78 -6.09 4.97 -8.38
N VAL A 79 -5.07 5.39 -9.11
CA VAL A 79 -5.19 5.91 -10.47
C VAL A 79 -4.55 4.93 -11.45
N GLU A 80 -5.23 4.67 -12.56
CA GLU A 80 -4.66 3.99 -13.71
C GLU A 80 -3.93 5.01 -14.58
N ALA A 81 -2.69 4.72 -14.96
CA ALA A 81 -1.95 5.58 -15.86
C ALA A 81 -2.66 5.68 -17.22
N GLY A 82 -2.98 6.89 -17.66
CA GLY A 82 -3.54 7.12 -18.99
C GLY A 82 -2.51 6.87 -20.10
N GLU A 83 -2.99 6.55 -21.31
CA GLU A 83 -2.13 6.32 -22.49
C GLU A 83 -1.31 7.56 -22.93
N ARG A 84 -1.59 8.73 -22.35
CA ARG A 84 -0.93 10.00 -22.64
C ARG A 84 -0.55 10.69 -21.34
N ASP A 85 0.71 11.12 -21.25
CA ASP A 85 1.32 11.91 -20.17
C ASP A 85 0.71 13.33 -19.99
N ASP A 86 -0.53 13.55 -20.46
CA ASP A 86 -1.16 14.87 -20.60
C ASP A 86 -2.12 15.24 -19.44
N GLY A 87 -2.19 14.44 -18.37
CA GLY A 87 -2.79 14.85 -17.09
C GLY A 87 -4.01 14.06 -16.62
N ASP A 88 -4.02 13.80 -15.30
CA ASP A 88 -4.93 12.99 -14.47
C ASP A 88 -5.23 11.60 -15.03
N GLY A 89 -4.55 10.59 -14.46
CA GLY A 89 -4.90 9.18 -14.66
C GLY A 89 -6.36 8.90 -14.27
N THR A 90 -6.92 7.80 -14.78
CA THR A 90 -8.31 7.44 -14.44
C THR A 90 -8.37 6.96 -13.00
N VAL A 91 -9.11 7.66 -12.14
CA VAL A 91 -9.37 7.19 -10.77
C VAL A 91 -10.18 5.91 -10.83
N LEU A 92 -9.61 4.81 -10.30
CA LEU A 92 -10.26 3.51 -10.22
C LEU A 92 -11.16 3.42 -8.98
N PHE A 93 -10.62 3.80 -7.82
CA PHE A 93 -11.34 3.83 -6.55
C PHE A 93 -10.63 4.71 -5.51
N GLU A 94 -11.37 5.10 -4.49
CA GLU A 94 -10.84 5.79 -3.30
C GLU A 94 -10.60 4.77 -2.19
N PHE A 95 -9.58 4.99 -1.37
CA PHE A 95 -9.26 4.12 -0.26
C PHE A 95 -8.91 4.87 1.03
N ALA A 96 -9.10 4.17 2.14
CA ALA A 96 -8.55 4.49 3.45
C ALA A 96 -7.88 3.25 4.03
N ASP A 97 -6.60 3.38 4.35
CA ASP A 97 -5.75 2.32 4.86
C ASP A 97 -5.33 2.63 6.29
N PHE A 98 -5.44 1.63 7.17
CA PHE A 98 -5.02 1.70 8.57
C PHE A 98 -3.88 0.72 8.79
N PHE A 99 -2.77 1.23 9.31
CA PHE A 99 -1.55 0.50 9.56
C PHE A 99 -1.29 0.37 11.06
N ASP A 100 -0.99 -0.84 11.52
CA ASP A 100 -0.32 -1.06 12.80
C ASP A 100 1.17 -1.34 12.55
N LEU A 101 2.01 -0.75 13.39
CA LEU A 101 3.47 -0.86 13.30
C LEU A 101 4.02 -1.67 14.47
N ALA A 102 5.00 -2.52 14.19
CA ALA A 102 5.79 -3.24 15.19
C ALA A 102 7.26 -3.21 14.82
N ASP A 103 8.12 -2.90 15.79
CA ASP A 103 9.59 -2.87 15.62
C ASP A 103 10.07 -2.05 14.40
N GLY A 104 9.40 -0.93 14.13
CA GLY A 104 9.72 -0.02 13.03
C GLY A 104 9.33 -0.55 11.64
N ARG A 105 8.44 -1.55 11.56
CA ARG A 105 7.90 -2.13 10.32
C ARG A 105 6.37 -2.18 10.36
N LEU A 106 5.74 -2.34 9.20
CA LEU A 106 4.29 -2.52 9.09
C LEU A 106 3.93 -3.96 9.45
N ALA A 107 3.10 -4.15 10.46
CA ALA A 107 2.67 -5.47 10.94
C ALA A 107 1.24 -5.82 10.51
N ARG A 108 0.39 -4.82 10.31
CA ARG A 108 -0.97 -5.02 9.82
C ARG A 108 -1.40 -3.88 8.91
N LEU A 109 -2.15 -4.22 7.87
CA LEU A 109 -2.83 -3.28 7.00
C LEU A 109 -4.31 -3.65 6.88
N GLU A 110 -5.18 -2.70 7.18
CA GLU A 110 -6.62 -2.82 6.94
C GLU A 110 -7.09 -1.76 5.95
N THR A 111 -7.60 -2.20 4.81
CA THR A 111 -8.02 -1.36 3.69
C THR A 111 -9.54 -1.27 3.62
N TYR A 112 -10.03 -0.05 3.45
CA TYR A 112 -11.41 0.26 3.12
C TYR A 112 -11.43 0.97 1.78
N SER A 113 -12.25 0.52 0.83
CA SER A 113 -12.38 1.12 -0.49
C SER A 113 -13.83 1.31 -0.90
N ARG A 114 -14.07 2.26 -1.82
CA ARG A 114 -15.39 2.52 -2.40
C ARG A 114 -15.32 2.83 -3.89
#